data_AF-A0A2C9L4C6-F1
#
_entry.id   AF-A0A2C9L4C6-F1
#
_cell.length_a   1.000
_cell.length_b   1.000
_cell.length_c   1.000
_cell.angle_alpha   90.00
_cell.angle_beta   90.00
_cell.angle_gamma   90.00
#
_symmetry.space_group_name_H-M   'P 1'
#
loop_
_entity.id
_entity.type
_entity.pdbx_description
1 polymer ?
#
loop_
_entity_poly.entity_id
_entity_poly.type
_entity_poly.pdbx_seq_one_letter_code
_entity_poly.pdbx_strand_id
1 'polypeptide(L)'
;EYPEEDNQHAKDLFSNWRKHHSRTYKNGSVEHIKYQTFLENLKIANQLNRLATKYDSEMPPTFGLSPYVDLTPKEFKQRFLNRFIQSNISSRRTSNRTKSRKQ
;
A
#
# COMPACT_ATOMS: atom_id res chain seq x y z
N GLU A 1 16.92 8.88 4.91
CA GLU A 1 16.39 8.97 3.54
C GLU A 1 16.91 7.78 2.74
N TYR A 2 16.11 7.13 1.91
CA TYR A 2 16.56 5.92 1.20
C TYR A 2 17.34 6.31 -0.07
N PRO A 3 18.48 5.66 -0.38
CA PRO A 3 19.25 5.95 -1.58
C PRO A 3 18.43 5.56 -2.83
N GLU A 4 18.03 6.54 -3.64
CA GLU A 4 17.23 6.33 -4.86
C GLU A 4 18.08 5.93 -6.07
N GLU A 5 19.37 6.27 -6.07
CA GLU A 5 20.24 6.20 -7.27
C GLU A 5 21.21 5.01 -7.27
N ASP A 6 21.41 4.36 -6.13
CA ASP A 6 22.25 3.17 -6.04
C ASP A 6 21.41 1.90 -6.28
N ASN A 7 21.45 1.43 -7.52
CA ASN A 7 20.77 0.22 -7.98
C ASN A 7 21.12 -1.03 -7.16
N GLN A 8 22.30 -1.09 -6.53
CA GLN A 8 22.70 -2.23 -5.70
C GLN A 8 22.05 -2.12 -4.32
N HIS A 9 22.11 -0.94 -3.70
CA HIS A 9 21.46 -0.69 -2.42
C HIS A 9 19.94 -0.91 -2.48
N ALA A 10 19.28 -0.50 -3.57
CA ALA A 10 17.84 -0.67 -3.72
C ALA A 10 17.41 -2.15 -3.83
N LYS A 11 18.24 -2.99 -4.48
CA LYS A 11 18.02 -4.45 -4.53
C LYS A 11 18.21 -5.09 -3.17
N ASP A 12 19.24 -4.70 -2.43
CA ASP A 12 19.50 -5.23 -1.08
C ASP A 12 18.40 -4.83 -0.11
N LEU A 13 17.92 -3.58 -0.21
CA LEU A 13 16.78 -3.09 0.54
C LEU A 13 15.50 -3.88 0.24
N PHE A 14 15.21 -4.15 -1.04
CA PHE A 14 14.07 -4.97 -1.44
C PHE A 14 14.19 -6.41 -0.93
N SER A 15 15.38 -7.01 -1.00
CA SER A 15 15.66 -8.36 -0.49
C SER A 15 15.43 -8.43 1.02
N ASN A 16 15.93 -7.46 1.77
CA ASN A 16 15.76 -7.38 3.22
C ASN A 16 14.30 -7.15 3.60
N TRP A 17 13.63 -6.21 2.93
CA TRP A 17 12.20 -5.95 3.13
C TRP A 17 11.35 -7.21 2.87
N ARG A 18 11.63 -7.96 1.79
CA ARG A 18 10.93 -9.20 1.49
C ARG A 18 11.09 -10.23 2.60
N LYS A 19 12.31 -10.42 3.10
CA LYS A 19 12.58 -11.34 4.21
C LYS A 19 11.82 -10.91 5.45
N HIS A 20 11.88 -9.62 5.80
CA HIS A 20 11.19 -9.07 6.97
C HIS A 20 9.67 -9.27 6.93
N HIS A 21 9.05 -9.11 5.75
CA HIS A 21 7.59 -9.29 5.58
C HIS A 21 7.18 -10.66 5.03
N SER A 22 8.08 -11.64 5.02
CA SER A 22 7.82 -13.00 4.51
C SER A 22 7.19 -13.02 3.11
N ARG A 23 7.72 -12.20 2.21
CA ARG A 23 7.21 -12.02 0.83
C ARG A 23 7.87 -12.99 -0.14
N THR A 24 7.04 -13.83 -0.75
CA THR A 24 7.41 -14.77 -1.82
C THR A 24 6.62 -14.49 -3.09
N TYR A 25 7.27 -14.63 -4.24
CA TYR A 25 6.66 -14.41 -5.56
C TYR A 25 6.67 -15.70 -6.36
N LYS A 26 5.65 -15.86 -7.22
CA LYS A 26 5.43 -17.09 -7.98
C LYS A 26 6.58 -17.41 -8.95
N ASN A 27 7.18 -16.38 -9.55
CA ASN A 27 8.27 -16.51 -10.50
C ASN A 27 9.05 -15.18 -10.60
N GLY A 28 10.18 -15.21 -11.30
CA GLY A 28 11.05 -14.05 -11.48
C GLY A 28 10.38 -12.87 -12.19
N SER A 29 9.44 -13.11 -13.11
CA SER A 29 8.71 -12.03 -13.79
C SER A 29 7.80 -11.26 -12.84
N VAL A 30 7.06 -11.96 -11.96
CA VAL A 30 6.24 -11.34 -10.92
C VAL A 30 7.12 -10.59 -9.92
N GLU A 31 8.23 -11.19 -9.51
CA GLU A 31 9.20 -10.54 -8.63
C GLU A 31 9.75 -9.25 -9.24
N HIS A 32 10.09 -9.26 -10.54
CA HIS A 32 10.57 -8.07 -11.23
C HIS A 32 9.52 -6.95 -11.23
N ILE A 33 8.26 -7.26 -11.54
CA ILE A 33 7.16 -6.28 -11.48
C ILE A 33 7.02 -5.72 -10.06
N LYS A 34 7.09 -6.59 -9.05
CA LYS A 34 6.97 -6.20 -7.64
C LYS A 34 8.13 -5.34 -7.17
N TYR A 35 9.32 -5.60 -7.67
CA TYR A 35 10.50 -4.76 -7.46
C TYR A 35 10.32 -3.38 -8.09
N GLN A 36 9.81 -3.28 -9.33
CA GLN A 36 9.55 -1.97 -9.95
C GLN A 36 8.52 -1.16 -9.14
N THR A 37 7.42 -1.79 -8.72
CA THR A 37 6.42 -1.14 -7.85
C THR A 37 7.03 -0.70 -6.51
N PHE A 38 7.91 -1.52 -5.93
CA PHE A 38 8.64 -1.17 -4.71
C PHE A 38 9.48 0.10 -4.89
N LEU A 39 10.24 0.21 -5.98
CA LEU A 39 11.07 1.38 -6.29
C LEU A 39 10.23 2.65 -6.48
N GLU A 40 9.13 2.55 -7.23
CA GLU A 40 8.20 3.67 -7.43
C GLU A 40 7.65 4.18 -6.09
N ASN A 41 7.19 3.27 -5.24
CA ASN A 41 6.65 3.63 -3.93
C ASN A 41 7.72 4.17 -2.97
N LEU A 42 8.96 3.67 -3.04
CA LEU A 42 10.08 4.18 -2.27
C LEU A 42 10.41 5.63 -2.63
N LYS A 43 10.45 5.93 -3.94
CA LYS A 43 10.65 7.29 -4.45
C LYS A 43 9.55 8.24 -3.97
N ILE A 44 8.29 7.80 -4.02
CA ILE A 44 7.15 8.57 -3.51
C ILE A 44 7.31 8.84 -2.01
N ALA A 45 7.68 7.84 -1.20
CA ALA A 45 7.86 8.00 0.24
C ALA A 45 8.97 9.00 0.57
N ASN A 46 10.12 8.94 -0.11
CA ASN A 46 11.20 9.91 0.03
C ASN A 46 10.75 11.32 -0.34
N GLN A 47 10.05 11.48 -1.48
CA GLN A 47 9.52 12.78 -1.89
C GLN A 47 8.56 13.36 -0.85
N LEU A 48 7.67 12.53 -0.29
CA LEU A 48 6.73 12.95 0.75
C LEU A 48 7.45 13.35 2.04
N ASN A 49 8.49 12.61 2.45
CA ASN A 49 9.32 12.98 3.60
C ASN A 49 10.02 14.33 3.38
N ARG A 50 10.61 14.56 2.19
CA ARG A 50 11.23 15.85 1.83
C ARG A 50 10.21 16.99 1.90
N LEU A 51 8.99 16.78 1.41
CA LEU A 51 7.93 17.78 1.48
C LEU A 51 7.46 18.01 2.91
N ALA A 52 7.31 16.95 3.70
CA ALA A 52 6.88 17.03 5.10
C ALA A 52 7.82 17.91 5.93
N THR A 53 9.14 17.86 5.68
CA THR A 53 10.12 18.74 6.35
C THR A 53 9.99 20.22 5.98
N LYS A 54 9.29 20.56 4.90
CA LYS A 54 9.07 21.97 4.48
C LYS A 54 7.87 22.61 5.17
N TYR A 55 6.95 21.80 5.71
CA TYR A 55 5.81 22.31 6.44
C TYR A 55 6.24 22.51 7.90
N ASP A 56 5.97 23.71 8.44
CA ASP A 56 6.32 24.12 9.80
C ASP A 56 5.35 23.46 10.81
N SER A 57 5.34 22.13 10.80
CA SER A 57 4.59 21.30 11.73
C SER A 57 5.57 20.79 12.78
N GLU A 58 5.19 20.92 14.05
CA GLU A 58 5.99 20.41 15.18
C GLU A 58 6.25 18.89 15.07
N MET A 59 5.39 18.16 14.35
CA MET A 59 5.56 16.73 14.06
C MET A 59 5.19 16.42 12.61
N PRO A 60 6.12 16.56 11.65
CA PRO A 60 5.84 16.25 10.26
C PRO A 60 5.58 14.75 10.07
N PRO A 61 4.63 14.37 9.20
CA PRO A 61 4.35 12.96 8.93
C PRO A 61 5.58 12.28 8.30
N THR A 62 5.83 11.03 8.71
CA THR A 62 6.89 10.19 8.15
C THR A 62 6.31 9.05 7.32
N PHE A 63 6.92 8.83 6.16
CA PHE A 63 6.53 7.80 5.19
C PHE A 63 7.67 6.78 5.07
N GLY A 64 7.33 5.50 5.14
CA GLY A 64 8.31 4.42 5.17
C GLY A 64 7.87 3.16 4.42
N LEU A 65 8.75 2.15 4.44
CA LEU A 65 8.49 0.85 3.83
C LEU A 65 7.46 0.08 4.65
N SER A 66 6.21 0.09 4.19
CA SER A 66 5.13 -0.69 4.80
C SER A 66 5.07 -2.12 4.23
N PRO A 67 4.26 -3.03 4.81
CA PRO A 67 3.98 -4.32 4.21
C PRO A 67 3.35 -4.24 2.82
N TYR A 68 2.84 -3.07 2.40
CA TYR A 68 2.09 -2.88 1.16
C TYR A 68 2.89 -2.17 0.06
N VAL A 69 4.18 -1.90 0.31
CA VAL A 69 5.02 -1.09 -0.60
C VAL A 69 5.27 -1.77 -1.95
N ASP A 70 5.02 -3.08 -2.10
CA ASP A 70 5.08 -3.78 -3.39
C ASP A 70 3.72 -3.83 -4.12
N LEU A 71 2.72 -3.09 -3.65
CA LEU A 71 1.39 -3.03 -4.25
C LEU A 71 1.17 -1.70 -4.97
N THR A 72 0.61 -1.80 -6.16
CA THR A 72 0.03 -0.64 -6.83
C THR A 72 -1.25 -0.19 -6.12
N PRO A 73 -1.68 1.07 -6.30
CA PRO A 73 -2.95 1.53 -5.73
C PRO A 73 -4.15 0.68 -6.15
N LYS A 74 -4.14 0.14 -7.38
CA LYS A 74 -5.18 -0.76 -7.90
C LYS A 74 -5.18 -2.10 -7.16
N GLU A 75 -4.02 -2.72 -6.97
CA GLU A 75 -3.90 -3.98 -6.24
C GLU A 75 -4.29 -3.83 -4.77
N PHE A 76 -3.86 -2.73 -4.14
CA PHE A 76 -4.23 -2.42 -2.76
C PHE A 76 -5.75 -2.30 -2.62
N LYS A 77 -6.40 -1.51 -3.48
CA LYS A 77 -7.87 -1.37 -3.53
C LYS A 77 -8.57 -2.71 -3.71
N GLN A 78 -8.11 -3.51 -4.68
CA GLN A 78 -8.72 -4.79 -5.00
C GLN A 78 -8.65 -5.78 -3.84
N ARG A 79 -7.52 -5.82 -3.13
CA ARG A 79 -7.31 -6.77 -2.03
C ARG A 79 -7.98 -6.32 -0.73
N PHE A 80 -7.90 -5.04 -0.41
CA PHE A 80 -8.25 -4.55 0.92
C PHE A 80 -9.53 -3.72 0.97
N LEU A 81 -9.94 -3.03 -0.10
CA LEU A 81 -11.09 -2.11 -0.07
C LEU A 81 -12.36 -2.67 -0.72
N ASN A 82 -12.23 -3.55 -1.72
CA ASN A 82 -13.40 -4.11 -2.40
C ASN A 82 -14.32 -4.94 -1.48
N ARG A 83 -13.78 -5.54 -0.40
CA ARG A 83 -14.58 -6.30 0.58
C ARG A 83 -15.41 -5.38 1.49
N PHE A 84 -14.92 -4.19 1.81
CA PHE A 84 -15.65 -3.21 2.64
C PHE A 84 -16.84 -2.57 1.91
N ILE A 85 -16.75 -2.39 0.59
CA ILE A 85 -17.86 -1.81 -0.19
C ILE A 85 -19.01 -2.82 -0.31
N GLN A 86 -18.72 -4.12 -0.48
CA GLN A 86 -19.75 -5.15 -0.57
C GLN A 86 -20.48 -5.42 0.75
N SER A 87 -19.77 -5.38 1.89
CA SER A 87 -20.39 -5.53 3.22
C SER A 87 -21.34 -4.38 3.53
N ASN A 88 -20.96 -3.14 3.19
CA ASN A 88 -21.78 -1.96 3.43
C ASN A 88 -23.02 -1.88 2.52
N ILE A 89 -22.95 -2.39 1.29
CA ILE A 89 -24.12 -2.49 0.39
C ILE A 89 -25.10 -3.57 0.87
N SER A 90 -24.59 -4.68 1.42
CA SER A 90 -25.43 -5.78 1.93
C SER A 90 -26.20 -5.38 3.19
N SER A 91 -25.57 -4.65 4.13
CA SER A 91 -26.24 -4.14 5.34
C SER A 91 -27.28 -3.05 5.08
N ARG A 92 -27.15 -2.28 3.99
CA ARG A 92 -28.19 -1.28 3.61
C ARG A 92 -29.43 -1.92 2.97
N ARG A 93 -29.31 -3.11 2.37
CA ARG A 93 -30.44 -3.82 1.75
C ARG A 93 -31.33 -4.54 2.78
N THR A 94 -30.79 -4.93 3.93
CA THR A 94 -31.59 -5.60 4.98
C THR A 94 -32.37 -4.62 5.86
N SER A 95 -31.95 -3.35 5.95
CA SER A 95 -32.66 -2.32 6.72
C SER A 95 -33.98 -1.84 6.08
N ASN A 96 -34.15 -1.98 4.76
CA ASN A 96 -35.35 -1.48 4.07
C ASN A 96 -36.46 -2.55 3.91
N ARG A 97 -36.21 -3.80 4.32
CA ARG A 97 -37.18 -4.91 4.20
C ARG A 97 -37.99 -5.19 5.47
N THR A 98 -37.82 -4.39 6.53
CA THR A 98 -38.58 -4.57 7.80
C THR A 98 -39.61 -3.46 8.10
N LYS A 99 -39.75 -2.44 7.24
CA LYS A 99 -40.79 -1.39 7.40
C LYS A 99 -42.05 -1.59 6.55
N SER A 100 -42.29 -2.78 6.00
CA SER A 100 -43.53 -3.10 5.27
C SER A 100 -44.15 -4.40 5.74
N ARG A 101 -44.55 -4.42 7.02
CA ARG A 101 -45.57 -5.33 7.56
C ARG A 101 -45.89 -4.93 9.00
N LYS A 102 -46.76 -3.94 9.18
CA LYS A 102 -47.81 -3.97 10.21
C LYS A 102 -49.02 -3.25 9.64
N GLN A 103 -50.14 -3.91 9.87
CA GLN A 103 -51.50 -3.65 9.43
C GLN A 103 -52.03 -2.32 9.94
#